data_AF-A0A2V7RCT3-F1
#
_entry.id   AF-A0A2V7RCT3-F1
#
_cell.length_a   1.000
_cell.length_b   1.000
_cell.length_c   1.000
_cell.angle_alpha   90.00
_cell.angle_beta   90.00
_cell.angle_gamma   90.00
#
_symmetry.space_group_name_H-M   'P 1'
#
loop_
_entity.id
_entity.type
_entity.pdbx_description
1 polymer ?
#
loop_
_entity_poly.entity_id
_entity_poly.type
_entity_poly.pdbx_seq_one_letter_code
_entity_poly.pdbx_strand_id
1 'polypeptide(L)'
;MKTRVILPLLALSLFPRLHVAAQQPSDDPFVWLEDVEGQRSMEWVNAKNAATIAALTRSPLYQPFYDRIKQILDSKDKIAYPSILGNTLYNFWQDADHERGIWRRTTWVSYASANPVWETVIDLDSLSKAEGVTWSWAGASCFEPEYRRCLLALSRGGS
;
A
#
# COMPACT_ATOMS: atom_id res chain seq x y z
N MET A 1 -84.51 15.08 -21.43
CA MET A 1 -83.75 15.93 -20.49
C MET A 1 -82.83 15.01 -19.69
N LYS A 2 -81.50 15.06 -19.66
CA LYS A 2 -80.48 16.01 -20.11
C LYS A 2 -79.23 15.20 -20.51
N THR A 3 -78.60 15.56 -21.61
CA THR A 3 -77.32 15.04 -22.12
C THR A 3 -76.17 15.50 -21.21
N ARG A 4 -75.22 14.60 -20.87
CA ARG A 4 -73.95 14.99 -20.25
C ARG A 4 -72.79 14.44 -21.11
N VAL A 5 -72.04 15.36 -21.70
CA VAL A 5 -70.79 15.14 -22.42
C VAL A 5 -69.66 15.11 -21.39
N ILE A 6 -68.81 14.08 -21.42
CA ILE A 6 -67.60 13.98 -20.60
C ILE A 6 -66.39 14.12 -21.53
N LEU A 7 -65.62 15.19 -21.31
CA LEU A 7 -64.37 15.50 -22.00
C LEU A 7 -63.24 14.64 -21.38
N PRO A 8 -62.35 13.96 -22.16
CA PRO A 8 -61.24 13.24 -21.57
C PRO A 8 -60.09 14.21 -21.28
N LEU A 9 -59.61 14.20 -20.04
CA LEU A 9 -58.41 14.90 -19.59
C LEU A 9 -57.18 14.15 -20.12
N LEU A 10 -56.41 14.75 -21.02
CA LEU A 10 -55.12 14.21 -21.47
C LEU A 10 -54.08 14.45 -20.36
N ALA A 11 -53.71 13.41 -19.61
CA ALA A 11 -52.63 13.48 -18.63
C ALA A 11 -51.28 13.32 -19.36
N LEU A 12 -50.56 14.43 -19.54
CA LEU A 12 -49.20 14.44 -20.07
C LEU A 12 -48.23 13.98 -18.97
N SER A 13 -47.96 12.68 -18.93
CA SER A 13 -46.99 12.08 -17.99
C SER A 13 -45.55 12.46 -18.37
N LEU A 14 -44.96 13.39 -17.61
CA LEU A 14 -43.51 13.64 -17.60
C LEU A 14 -42.80 12.46 -16.93
N PHE A 15 -42.33 11.51 -17.73
CA PHE A 15 -41.32 10.54 -17.26
C PHE A 15 -39.95 11.21 -17.33
N PRO A 16 -39.18 11.25 -16.22
CA PRO A 16 -37.80 11.72 -16.27
C PRO A 16 -37.00 10.77 -17.17
N ARG A 17 -36.34 11.32 -18.20
CA ARG A 17 -35.35 10.57 -18.98
C ARG A 17 -34.18 10.26 -18.07
N LEU A 18 -34.15 9.06 -17.50
CA LEU A 18 -32.92 8.48 -16.98
C LEU A 18 -31.88 8.51 -18.11
N HIS A 19 -30.95 9.45 -18.04
CA HIS A 19 -29.75 9.42 -18.86
C HIS A 19 -28.87 8.33 -18.27
N VAL A 20 -29.07 7.11 -18.75
CA VAL A 20 -28.00 6.12 -18.69
C VAL A 20 -26.90 6.70 -19.56
N ALA A 21 -25.82 7.17 -18.95
CA ALA A 21 -24.62 7.49 -19.70
C ALA A 21 -24.19 6.20 -20.39
N ALA A 22 -24.45 6.11 -21.70
CA ALA A 22 -23.91 5.03 -22.50
C ALA A 22 -22.39 5.17 -22.41
N GLN A 23 -21.72 4.18 -21.82
CA GLN A 23 -20.28 4.02 -21.95
C GLN A 23 -20.00 4.03 -23.46
N GLN A 24 -19.39 5.10 -23.98
CA GLN A 24 -18.91 5.10 -25.36
C GLN A 24 -17.98 3.88 -25.47
N PRO A 25 -18.12 3.01 -26.47
CA PRO A 25 -17.13 1.97 -26.71
C PRO A 25 -15.78 2.69 -26.86
N SER A 26 -14.85 2.43 -25.94
CA SER A 26 -13.52 3.01 -26.09
C SER A 26 -12.88 2.34 -27.29
N ASP A 27 -12.46 3.12 -28.29
CA ASP A 27 -11.57 2.66 -29.36
C ASP A 27 -10.17 2.30 -28.83
N ASP A 28 -9.98 2.24 -27.51
CA ASP A 28 -8.75 1.84 -26.86
C ASP A 28 -8.53 0.32 -26.98
N PRO A 29 -7.54 -0.13 -27.77
CA PRO A 29 -7.23 -1.55 -27.92
C PRO A 29 -6.69 -2.19 -26.62
N PHE A 30 -6.41 -1.39 -25.59
CA PHE A 30 -5.83 -1.80 -24.32
C PHE A 30 -6.80 -1.73 -23.14
N VAL A 31 -8.09 -1.45 -23.35
CA VAL A 31 -9.10 -1.36 -22.26
C VAL A 31 -9.13 -2.60 -21.34
N TRP A 32 -8.75 -3.77 -21.86
CA TRP A 32 -8.66 -5.01 -21.07
C TRP A 32 -7.58 -4.97 -19.99
N LEU A 33 -6.57 -4.10 -20.09
CA LEU A 33 -5.56 -3.90 -19.05
C LEU A 33 -6.13 -3.26 -17.77
N GLU A 34 -7.33 -2.67 -17.83
CA GLU A 34 -8.01 -2.11 -16.66
C GLU A 34 -8.51 -3.21 -15.70
N ASP A 35 -8.72 -4.43 -16.20
CA ASP A 35 -8.95 -5.59 -15.36
C ASP A 35 -7.62 -6.06 -14.76
N VAL A 36 -7.20 -5.43 -13.66
CA VAL A 36 -5.87 -5.60 -13.05
C VAL A 36 -5.60 -6.99 -12.48
N GLU A 37 -6.65 -7.76 -12.20
CA GLU A 37 -6.53 -9.16 -11.75
C GLU A 37 -6.85 -10.15 -12.89
N GLY A 38 -7.33 -9.66 -14.03
CA GLY A 38 -7.71 -10.46 -15.18
C GLY A 38 -6.56 -11.28 -15.74
N GLN A 39 -6.84 -12.54 -16.10
CA GLN A 39 -5.84 -13.47 -16.61
C GLN A 39 -5.04 -12.89 -17.79
N ARG A 40 -5.73 -12.26 -18.75
CA ARG A 40 -5.10 -11.65 -19.93
C ARG A 40 -4.12 -10.52 -19.53
N SER A 41 -4.54 -9.65 -18.60
CA SER A 41 -3.73 -8.56 -18.04
C SER A 41 -2.49 -9.10 -17.35
N MET A 42 -2.65 -10.09 -16.48
CA MET A 42 -1.55 -10.68 -15.74
C MET A 42 -0.58 -11.45 -16.63
N GLU A 43 -1.05 -12.18 -17.64
CA GLU A 43 -0.18 -12.81 -18.63
C GLU A 43 0.68 -11.79 -19.39
N TRP A 44 0.07 -10.67 -19.80
CA TRP A 44 0.78 -9.59 -20.46
C TRP A 44 1.81 -8.92 -19.54
N VAL A 45 1.43 -8.59 -18.30
CA VAL A 45 2.32 -8.00 -17.29
C VAL A 45 3.51 -8.92 -17.03
N ASN A 46 3.26 -10.22 -16.83
CA ASN A 46 4.32 -11.20 -16.59
C ASN A 46 5.30 -11.29 -17.77
N ALA A 47 4.79 -11.29 -19.01
CA ALA A 47 5.64 -11.30 -20.21
C ALA A 47 6.49 -10.02 -20.32
N LYS A 48 5.90 -8.85 -20.02
CA LYS A 48 6.63 -7.56 -20.03
C LYS A 48 7.67 -7.48 -18.90
N ASN A 49 7.35 -7.98 -17.72
CA ASN A 49 8.28 -8.06 -16.59
C ASN A 49 9.47 -8.96 -16.93
N ALA A 50 9.23 -10.15 -17.46
CA ALA A 50 10.29 -11.08 -17.85
C ALA A 50 11.23 -10.46 -18.90
N ALA A 51 10.68 -9.82 -19.94
CA ALA A 51 11.47 -9.16 -20.98
C ALA A 51 12.32 -8.01 -20.40
N THR A 52 11.73 -7.19 -19.53
CA THR A 52 12.42 -6.05 -18.89
C THR A 52 13.52 -6.52 -17.94
N ILE A 53 13.23 -7.48 -17.07
CA ILE A 53 14.21 -8.06 -16.15
C ILE A 53 15.38 -8.61 -16.95
N ALA A 54 15.12 -9.43 -17.98
CA ALA A 54 16.17 -9.98 -18.83
C ALA A 54 16.99 -8.90 -19.56
N ALA A 55 16.38 -7.79 -19.97
CA ALA A 55 17.11 -6.68 -20.58
C ALA A 55 18.03 -5.96 -19.58
N LEU A 56 17.52 -5.65 -18.38
CA LEU A 56 18.28 -4.90 -17.36
C LEU A 56 19.40 -5.74 -16.74
N THR A 57 19.14 -7.00 -16.43
CA THR A 57 20.11 -7.88 -15.76
C THR A 57 21.27 -8.32 -16.66
N ARG A 58 21.12 -8.20 -17.99
CA ARG A 58 22.23 -8.43 -18.95
C ARG A 58 23.28 -7.34 -18.95
N SER A 59 22.99 -6.16 -18.39
CA SER A 59 23.98 -5.10 -18.28
C SER A 59 25.09 -5.52 -17.32
N PRO A 60 26.39 -5.38 -17.67
CA PRO A 60 27.48 -5.66 -16.75
C PRO A 60 27.49 -4.72 -15.53
N LEU A 61 26.72 -3.62 -15.58
CA LEU A 61 26.55 -2.70 -14.47
C LEU A 61 25.50 -3.17 -13.45
N TYR A 62 24.64 -4.13 -13.80
CA TYR A 62 23.53 -4.55 -12.96
C TYR A 62 24.00 -5.09 -11.61
N GLN A 63 24.84 -6.13 -11.63
CA GLN A 63 25.26 -6.80 -10.40
C GLN A 63 26.04 -5.87 -9.45
N PRO A 64 27.03 -5.07 -9.91
CA PRO A 64 27.71 -4.11 -9.04
C PRO A 64 26.78 -3.09 -8.39
N PHE A 65 25.77 -2.59 -9.11
CA PHE A 65 24.79 -1.67 -8.53
C PHE A 65 23.86 -2.36 -7.54
N TYR A 66 23.37 -3.54 -7.89
CA TYR A 66 22.52 -4.33 -6.99
C TYR A 66 23.22 -4.58 -5.66
N ASP A 67 24.45 -5.09 -5.68
CA ASP A 67 25.22 -5.42 -4.48
C ASP A 67 25.49 -4.18 -3.64
N ARG A 68 25.91 -3.07 -4.27
CA ARG A 68 26.18 -1.81 -3.57
C ARG A 68 24.93 -1.22 -2.93
N ILE A 69 23.80 -1.20 -3.65
CA ILE A 69 22.54 -0.68 -3.13
C ILE A 69 22.05 -1.57 -1.99
N LYS A 70 22.10 -2.89 -2.15
CA LYS A 70 21.74 -3.84 -1.10
C LYS A 70 22.60 -3.65 0.15
N GLN A 71 23.91 -3.50 0.01
CA GLN A 71 24.81 -3.23 1.14
C GLN A 71 24.42 -1.96 1.90
N ILE A 72 24.03 -0.89 1.19
CA ILE A 72 23.60 0.36 1.81
C ILE A 72 22.26 0.19 2.53
N LEU A 73 21.29 -0.45 1.86
CA LEU A 73 19.95 -0.68 2.42
C LEU A 73 19.97 -1.62 3.62
N ASP A 74 20.85 -2.62 3.62
CA ASP A 74 20.99 -3.60 4.70
C ASP A 74 21.93 -3.15 5.82
N SER A 75 22.64 -2.04 5.63
CA SER A 75 23.62 -1.56 6.60
C SER A 75 22.99 -1.35 7.97
N LYS A 76 23.70 -1.79 9.02
CA LYS A 76 23.34 -1.53 10.41
C LYS A 76 23.77 -0.12 10.87
N ASP A 77 24.60 0.56 10.07
CA ASP A 77 25.10 1.93 10.34
C ASP A 77 24.12 3.02 9.86
N LYS A 78 22.95 2.65 9.32
CA LYS A 78 21.91 3.63 8.95
C LYS A 78 21.49 4.43 10.18
N ILE A 79 21.25 5.72 10.00
CA ILE A 79 20.73 6.56 11.08
C ILE A 79 19.27 6.15 11.35
N ALA A 80 19.00 5.68 12.57
CA ALA A 80 17.64 5.44 13.04
C ALA A 80 16.99 6.79 13.33
N TYR A 81 16.02 7.23 12.53
CA TYR A 81 15.24 8.45 12.79
C TYR A 81 13.98 8.09 13.58
N PRO A 82 13.90 8.39 14.89
CA PRO A 82 12.74 8.04 15.69
C PRO A 82 11.67 9.14 15.71
N SER A 83 10.44 8.75 16.01
CA SER A 83 9.37 9.61 16.48
C SER A 83 9.32 9.61 18.01
N ILE A 84 8.88 10.72 18.60
CA ILE A 84 8.72 10.88 20.05
C ILE A 84 7.28 10.56 20.43
N LEU A 85 7.08 9.58 21.31
CA LEU A 85 5.78 9.26 21.89
C LEU A 85 5.92 9.33 23.42
N GLY A 86 5.41 10.41 24.01
CA GLY A 86 5.61 10.71 25.43
C GLY A 86 7.09 10.78 25.79
N ASN A 87 7.53 9.92 26.71
CA ASN A 87 8.92 9.88 27.20
C ASN A 87 9.79 8.84 26.47
N THR A 88 9.31 8.26 25.38
CA THR A 88 9.97 7.16 24.67
C THR A 88 10.12 7.49 23.18
N LEU A 89 11.18 6.96 22.58
CA LEU A 89 11.50 7.11 21.16
C LEU A 89 11.14 5.83 20.42
N TYR A 90 10.44 5.95 19.30
CA TYR A 90 10.02 4.82 18.46
C TYR A 90 10.61 4.94 17.07
N ASN A 91 11.08 3.85 16.51
CA ASN A 91 11.66 3.80 15.18
C ASN A 91 11.13 2.56 14.44
N PHE A 92 10.82 2.72 13.17
CA PHE A 92 10.62 1.60 12.26
C PHE A 92 11.94 1.31 11.55
N TRP A 93 12.31 0.04 11.45
CA TRP A 93 13.62 -0.37 10.97
C TRP A 93 13.55 -1.57 10.05
N GLN A 94 14.32 -1.52 8.96
CA GLN A 94 14.49 -2.60 8.00
C GLN A 94 15.98 -2.83 7.72
N ASP A 95 16.36 -4.08 7.54
CA ASP A 95 17.69 -4.52 7.11
C ASP A 95 17.64 -5.97 6.60
N ALA A 96 18.80 -6.61 6.43
CA ALA A 96 18.89 -7.99 5.93
C ALA A 96 18.19 -9.04 6.81
N ASP A 97 18.07 -8.81 8.12
CA ASP A 97 17.42 -9.74 9.04
C ASP A 97 15.93 -9.42 9.22
N HIS A 98 15.54 -8.18 8.90
CA HIS A 98 14.19 -7.64 9.06
C HIS A 98 13.70 -7.00 7.76
N GLU A 99 13.42 -7.83 6.74
CA GLU A 99 13.04 -7.37 5.40
C GLU A 99 11.69 -6.64 5.40
N ARG A 100 10.69 -7.16 6.11
CA ARG A 100 9.39 -6.49 6.32
C ARG A 100 9.50 -5.43 7.40
N GLY A 101 10.38 -5.63 8.37
CA GLY A 101 10.80 -4.62 9.32
C GLY A 101 10.25 -4.81 10.72
N ILE A 102 10.83 -4.07 11.65
CA ILE A 102 10.47 -4.08 13.06
C ILE A 102 10.12 -2.66 13.52
N TRP A 103 9.04 -2.55 14.30
CA TRP A 103 8.75 -1.34 15.05
C TRP A 103 9.30 -1.52 16.45
N ARG A 104 10.23 -0.66 16.84
CA ARG A 104 11.04 -0.78 18.05
C ARG A 104 11.08 0.54 18.80
N ARG A 105 11.39 0.47 20.10
CA ARG A 105 11.46 1.65 20.97
C ARG A 105 12.73 1.68 21.82
N THR A 106 13.07 2.86 22.30
CA THR A 106 14.21 3.10 23.19
C THR A 106 13.98 4.33 24.06
N THR A 107 14.86 4.56 25.04
CA THR A 107 14.85 5.76 25.88
C THR A 107 15.75 6.85 25.29
N TRP A 108 15.52 8.11 25.67
CA TRP A 108 16.38 9.23 25.30
C TRP A 108 17.85 9.01 25.69
N VAL A 109 18.09 8.51 26.90
CA VAL A 109 19.45 8.24 27.41
C VAL A 109 20.16 7.20 26.56
N SER A 110 19.45 6.12 26.18
CA SER A 110 20.04 5.07 25.35
C SER A 110 20.25 5.54 23.92
N TYR A 111 19.31 6.29 23.35
CA TYR A 111 19.41 6.84 22.00
C TYR A 111 20.58 7.81 21.82
N ALA A 112 20.91 8.59 22.86
CA ALA A 112 22.05 9.51 22.85
C ALA A 112 23.41 8.81 22.99
N SER A 113 23.43 7.50 23.25
CA SER A 113 24.67 6.72 23.37
C SER A 113 25.18 6.26 22.01
N ALA A 114 26.44 5.80 21.95
CA ALA A 114 27.01 5.23 20.73
C ALA A 114 26.33 3.92 20.30
N ASN A 115 25.69 3.19 21.22
CA ASN A 115 25.04 1.91 20.95
C ASN A 115 23.64 1.88 21.62
N PRO A 116 22.63 2.50 20.99
CA PRO A 116 21.27 2.47 21.51
C PRO A 116 20.73 1.06 21.64
N VAL A 117 20.08 0.78 22.76
CA VAL A 117 19.41 -0.49 23.05
C VAL A 117 17.95 -0.33 22.64
N TRP A 118 17.51 -1.16 21.70
CA TRP A 118 16.17 -1.14 21.19
C TRP A 118 15.37 -2.35 21.69
N GLU A 119 14.13 -2.10 22.10
CA GLU A 119 13.13 -3.12 22.40
C GLU A 119 12.17 -3.25 21.22
N THR A 120 12.06 -4.44 20.65
CA THR A 120 11.07 -4.71 19.60
C THR A 120 9.66 -4.69 20.19
N VAL A 121 8.78 -3.89 19.58
CA VAL A 121 7.37 -3.77 19.96
C VAL A 121 6.50 -4.59 19.01
N ILE A 122 6.77 -4.49 17.70
CA ILE A 122 6.13 -5.29 16.64
C ILE A 122 7.21 -5.81 15.71
N ASP A 123 7.14 -7.10 15.41
CA ASP A 123 7.93 -7.75 14.37
C ASP A 123 7.01 -8.06 13.17
N LEU A 124 7.20 -7.32 12.08
CA LEU A 124 6.35 -7.44 10.89
C LEU A 124 6.73 -8.65 10.03
N ASP A 125 7.97 -9.12 10.12
CA ASP A 125 8.41 -10.35 9.47
C ASP A 125 7.71 -11.56 10.10
N SER A 126 7.70 -11.62 11.44
CA SER A 126 6.99 -12.65 12.19
C SER A 126 5.49 -12.61 11.93
N LEU A 127 4.86 -11.41 11.89
CA LEU A 127 3.44 -11.26 11.56
C LEU A 127 3.13 -11.76 10.14
N SER A 128 3.92 -11.32 9.15
CA SER A 128 3.73 -11.72 7.75
C SER A 128 3.82 -13.22 7.58
N LYS A 129 4.78 -13.87 8.26
CA LYS A 129 4.94 -15.32 8.25
C LYS A 129 3.76 -16.04 8.91
N ALA A 130 3.28 -15.55 10.05
CA ALA A 130 2.19 -16.17 10.79
C ALA A 130 0.86 -16.13 10.01
N GLU A 131 0.62 -15.04 9.27
CA GLU A 131 -0.64 -14.85 8.54
C GLU A 131 -0.56 -15.25 7.06
N GLY A 132 0.64 -15.53 6.54
CA GLY A 132 0.84 -15.81 5.12
C GLY A 132 0.52 -14.60 4.23
N VAL A 133 0.60 -13.39 4.78
CA VAL A 133 0.31 -12.13 4.10
C VAL A 133 1.56 -11.28 4.08
N THR A 134 1.89 -10.73 2.92
CA THR A 134 2.99 -9.75 2.80
C THR A 134 2.53 -8.41 3.35
N TRP A 135 2.73 -8.15 4.65
CA TRP A 135 2.38 -6.88 5.25
C TRP A 135 3.42 -5.80 4.95
N SER A 136 2.92 -4.59 4.70
CA SER A 136 3.70 -3.36 4.57
C SER A 136 3.32 -2.40 5.69
N TRP A 137 4.32 -1.75 6.30
CA TRP A 137 4.12 -0.76 7.36
C TRP A 137 3.76 0.60 6.78
N ALA A 138 2.68 1.22 7.28
CA ALA A 138 2.25 2.57 6.92
C ALA A 138 2.20 3.53 8.14
N GLY A 139 2.55 3.06 9.33
CA GLY A 139 2.66 3.89 10.53
C GLY A 139 1.85 3.38 11.73
N ALA A 140 1.95 4.11 12.83
CA ALA A 140 1.20 3.88 14.05
C ALA A 140 0.61 5.19 14.57
N SER A 141 -0.68 5.18 14.89
CA SER A 141 -1.37 6.28 15.56
C SER A 141 -1.67 5.86 16.99
N CYS A 142 -0.97 6.47 17.95
CA CYS A 142 -1.07 6.11 19.36
C CYS A 142 -1.92 7.13 20.12
N PHE A 143 -2.78 6.62 21.01
CA PHE A 143 -3.69 7.45 21.79
C PHE A 143 -2.96 8.16 22.94
N GLU A 144 -3.01 9.49 22.91
CA GLU A 144 -2.39 10.37 23.89
C GLU A 144 -3.25 10.50 25.16
N PRO A 145 -2.69 10.89 26.32
CA PRO A 145 -1.26 11.15 26.57
C PRO A 145 -0.48 9.92 27.04
N GLU A 146 -1.13 8.80 27.37
CA GLU A 146 -0.41 7.64 27.92
C GLU A 146 0.27 6.78 26.86
N TYR A 147 -0.11 6.93 25.57
CA TYR A 147 0.44 6.17 24.43
C TYR A 147 0.43 4.65 24.63
N ARG A 148 -0.56 4.14 25.39
CA ARG A 148 -0.70 2.70 25.72
C ARG A 148 -1.38 1.88 24.65
N ARG A 149 -2.15 2.52 23.77
CA ARG A 149 -2.90 1.86 22.69
C ARG A 149 -2.60 2.56 21.38
N CYS A 150 -2.31 1.78 20.35
CA CYS A 150 -2.03 2.28 19.03
C CYS A 150 -2.86 1.54 18.00
N LEU A 151 -3.30 2.26 16.98
CA LEU A 151 -3.80 1.70 15.74
C LEU A 151 -2.63 1.62 14.77
N LEU A 152 -2.37 0.43 14.25
CA LEU A 152 -1.32 0.20 13.26
C LEU A 152 -1.93 0.27 11.87
N ALA A 153 -1.33 1.07 11.00
CA ALA A 153 -1.68 1.12 9.59
C ALA A 153 -0.79 0.12 8.84
N LEU A 154 -1.40 -0.95 8.34
CA LEU A 154 -0.73 -1.98 7.55
C LEU A 154 -1.48 -2.18 6.24
N SER A 155 -0.74 -2.49 5.17
CA SER A 155 -1.37 -2.87 3.89
C SER A 155 -0.78 -4.14 3.30
N ARG A 156 -1.57 -4.80 2.44
CA ARG A 156 -1.15 -6.02 1.75
C ARG A 156 -0.35 -5.64 0.51
N GLY A 157 0.91 -6.03 0.47
CA GLY A 157 1.78 -5.81 -0.68
C GLY A 157 2.06 -4.33 -0.99
N GLY A 158 1.76 -3.39 -0.08
CA GLY A 158 1.97 -1.95 -0.29
C GLY A 158 0.85 -1.20 -1.00
N SER A 159 -0.37 -1.76 -1.01
CA SER A 159 -1.61 -1.09 -1.46
C SER A 159 -2.16 -0.07 -0.47
#